data_AF-A0A957KLD6-F1
#
_entry.id   AF-A0A957KLD6-F1
#
_cell.length_a   1.000
_cell.length_b   1.000
_cell.length_c   1.000
_cell.angle_alpha   90.00
_cell.angle_beta   90.00
_cell.angle_gamma   90.00
#
_symmetry.space_group_name_H-M   'P 1'
#
loop_
_entity.id
_entity.type
_entity.pdbx_description
1 polymer ?
#
loop_
_entity_poly.entity_id
_entity_poly.type
_entity_poly.pdbx_seq_one_letter_code
_entity_poly.pdbx_strand_id
1 'polypeptide(L)'
;IGGNIRAVLTNRTALFWLAFLLLHDVTELPFSLQNLWLADEVGMSQFLISVYRGLALAVNLVALFFLDRWLQQRSRRHILLTATLLVLLLLPLWLYWPGVWPRFLLGIPLSFYLAMFWPIMKAQSLASAPGLAGTVSAVNALFGLLPLRLLYGVLADQVGLTSATILVQLPAFLLILLLVLRLPAGAQPTGSQHENSK
;
A
#
# COMPACT_ATOMS: atom_id res chain seq x y z
N ILE A 1 13.27 -13.90 24.28
CA ILE A 1 12.38 -12.99 23.52
C ILE A 1 12.97 -11.57 23.39
N GLY A 2 13.35 -10.90 24.49
CA GLY A 2 13.90 -9.54 24.44
C GLY A 2 15.13 -9.34 23.54
N GLY A 3 16.05 -10.31 23.51
CA GLY A 3 17.23 -10.26 22.63
C GLY A 3 16.89 -10.23 21.14
N ASN A 4 15.90 -11.01 20.71
CA ASN A 4 15.47 -11.06 19.30
C ASN A 4 14.76 -9.76 18.89
N ILE A 5 13.92 -9.21 19.77
CA ILE A 5 13.25 -7.92 19.53
C ILE A 5 14.31 -6.83 19.38
N ARG A 6 15.29 -6.77 20.30
CA ARG A 6 16.40 -5.82 20.20
C ARG A 6 17.16 -5.98 18.89
N ALA A 7 17.46 -7.21 18.48
CA ALA A 7 18.16 -7.48 17.21
C ALA A 7 17.39 -6.90 16.00
N VAL A 8 16.07 -7.12 15.93
CA VAL A 8 15.22 -6.54 14.87
C VAL A 8 15.20 -5.00 14.94
N LEU A 9 15.03 -4.43 16.14
CA LEU A 9 14.98 -2.97 16.33
C LEU A 9 16.33 -2.29 16.06
N THR A 10 17.46 -3.01 16.12
CA THR A 10 18.76 -2.48 15.74
C THR A 10 19.09 -2.67 14.26
N ASN A 11 18.37 -3.55 13.56
CA ASN A 11 18.59 -3.81 12.14
C ASN A 11 17.94 -2.71 11.28
N ARG A 12 18.77 -1.85 10.70
CA ARG A 12 18.33 -0.72 9.86
C ARG A 12 17.47 -1.15 8.67
N THR A 13 17.76 -2.29 8.07
CA THR A 13 16.98 -2.83 6.94
C THR A 13 15.60 -3.29 7.41
N ALA A 14 15.52 -3.94 8.57
CA ALA A 14 14.25 -4.34 9.15
C ALA A 14 13.40 -3.14 9.55
N LEU A 15 13.99 -2.15 10.23
CA LEU A 15 13.32 -0.90 10.56
C LEU A 15 12.82 -0.15 9.32
N PHE A 16 13.60 -0.13 8.25
CA PHE A 16 13.22 0.52 7.00
C PHE A 16 11.96 -0.12 6.39
N TRP A 17 11.87 -1.45 6.35
CA TRP A 17 10.67 -2.14 5.84
C TRP A 17 9.49 -2.12 6.81
N LEU A 18 9.75 -2.10 8.12
CA LEU A 18 8.71 -1.87 9.14
C LEU A 18 8.12 -0.46 9.03
N ALA A 19 8.93 0.55 8.74
CA ALA A 19 8.45 1.92 8.49
C ALA A 19 7.58 1.99 7.23
N PHE A 20 7.94 1.25 6.17
CA PHE A 20 7.09 1.09 4.98
C PHE A 20 5.72 0.50 5.31
N LEU A 21 5.68 -0.57 6.10
CA LEU A 21 4.42 -1.20 6.52
C LEU A 21 3.58 -0.26 7.39
N LEU A 22 4.19 0.46 8.33
CA LEU A 22 3.49 1.46 9.12
C LEU A 22 2.89 2.57 8.25
N LEU A 23 3.64 3.08 7.27
CA LEU A 23 3.12 4.09 6.34
C LEU A 23 1.99 3.52 5.46
N HIS A 24 2.10 2.27 5.03
CA HIS A 24 1.02 1.60 4.31
C HIS A 24 -0.24 1.49 5.18
N ASP A 25 -0.13 1.10 6.45
CA ASP A 25 -1.26 1.06 7.38
C ASP A 25 -1.91 2.45 7.53
N VAL A 26 -1.13 3.53 7.52
CA VAL A 26 -1.64 4.92 7.50
C VAL A 26 -2.42 5.20 6.20
N THR A 27 -1.92 4.75 5.05
CA THR A 27 -2.66 4.90 3.78
C THR A 27 -3.96 4.10 3.74
N GLU A 28 -4.07 3.02 4.52
CA GLU A 28 -5.27 2.21 4.61
C GLU A 28 -6.40 2.84 5.44
N LEU A 29 -6.10 3.82 6.31
CA LEU A 29 -7.09 4.39 7.24
C LEU A 29 -8.35 4.92 6.53
N PRO A 30 -8.26 5.72 5.45
CA PRO A 30 -9.44 6.22 4.78
C PRO A 30 -10.33 5.14 4.15
N PHE A 31 -9.75 3.98 3.79
CA PHE A 31 -10.50 2.88 3.20
C PHE A 31 -11.48 2.23 4.20
N SER A 32 -11.27 2.43 5.50
CA SER A 32 -12.22 1.99 6.54
C SER A 32 -13.53 2.77 6.54
N LEU A 33 -13.50 4.06 6.16
CA LEU A 33 -14.67 4.93 6.05
C LEU A 33 -15.09 5.17 4.59
N GLN A 34 -14.46 4.51 3.62
CA GLN A 34 -14.76 4.71 2.20
C GLN A 34 -16.22 4.40 1.84
N ASN A 35 -16.82 3.37 2.44
CA ASN A 35 -18.23 3.05 2.16
C ASN A 35 -19.16 4.17 2.63
N LEU A 36 -18.86 4.76 3.79
CA LEU A 36 -19.60 5.90 4.33
C LEU A 36 -19.43 7.12 3.41
N TRP A 37 -18.20 7.43 3.01
CA TRP A 37 -17.91 8.51 2.07
C TRP A 37 -18.61 8.33 0.71
N LEU A 38 -18.64 7.11 0.16
CA LEU A 38 -19.34 6.82 -1.10
C LEU A 38 -20.86 7.00 -0.98
N ALA A 39 -21.43 6.69 0.18
CA ALA A 39 -22.84 6.90 0.44
C ALA A 39 -23.15 8.40 0.60
N ASP A 40 -22.45 9.06 1.52
CA ASP A 40 -22.81 10.40 1.98
C ASP A 40 -22.38 11.50 1.00
N GLU A 41 -21.17 11.43 0.45
CA GLU A 41 -20.59 12.50 -0.39
C GLU A 41 -20.84 12.24 -1.89
N VAL A 42 -20.95 10.97 -2.30
CA VAL A 42 -21.15 10.60 -3.71
C VAL A 42 -22.61 10.25 -4.01
N GLY A 43 -23.42 9.95 -3.00
CA GLY A 43 -24.81 9.55 -3.17
C GLY A 43 -24.98 8.15 -3.76
N MET A 44 -23.99 7.26 -3.61
CA MET A 44 -24.11 5.89 -4.12
C MET A 44 -25.08 5.07 -3.27
N SER A 45 -25.93 4.29 -3.94
CA SER A 45 -26.75 3.28 -3.26
C SER A 45 -25.91 2.13 -2.71
N GLN A 46 -26.43 1.42 -1.70
CA GLN A 46 -25.77 0.24 -1.12
C GLN A 46 -25.45 -0.84 -2.16
N PHE A 47 -26.32 -0.98 -3.18
CA PHE A 47 -26.07 -1.88 -4.31
C PHE A 47 -24.83 -1.45 -5.10
N LEU A 48 -24.72 -0.17 -5.48
CA LEU A 48 -23.57 0.34 -6.22
C LEU A 48 -22.27 0.23 -5.42
N ILE A 49 -22.31 0.50 -4.11
CA ILE A 49 -21.16 0.32 -3.21
C ILE A 49 -20.73 -1.15 -3.20
N SER A 50 -21.68 -2.08 -3.12
CA SER A 50 -21.39 -3.53 -3.13
C SER A 50 -20.77 -3.97 -4.44
N VAL A 51 -21.30 -3.51 -5.58
CA VAL A 51 -20.74 -3.77 -6.92
C VAL A 51 -19.33 -3.20 -7.03
N TYR A 52 -19.13 -1.95 -6.60
CA TYR A 52 -17.82 -1.29 -6.59
C TYR A 52 -16.80 -2.08 -5.77
N ARG A 53 -17.17 -2.53 -4.56
CA ARG A 53 -16.31 -3.35 -3.69
C ARG A 53 -16.00 -4.71 -4.30
N GLY A 54 -16.99 -5.38 -4.88
CA GLY A 54 -16.81 -6.65 -5.58
C GLY A 54 -15.81 -6.52 -6.74
N LEU A 55 -15.94 -5.47 -7.54
CA LEU A 55 -15.01 -5.18 -8.64
C LEU A 55 -13.60 -4.86 -8.12
N ALA A 56 -13.47 -4.04 -7.07
CA ALA A 56 -12.18 -3.73 -6.47
C ALA A 56 -11.47 -5.00 -5.97
N LEU A 57 -12.19 -5.92 -5.31
CA LEU A 57 -11.64 -7.20 -4.87
C LEU A 57 -11.21 -8.08 -6.05
N ALA A 58 -12.02 -8.19 -7.09
CA ALA A 58 -11.66 -8.95 -8.30
C ALA A 58 -10.39 -8.38 -8.95
N VAL A 59 -10.29 -7.05 -9.03
CA VAL A 59 -9.13 -6.34 -9.58
C VAL A 59 -7.89 -6.56 -8.71
N ASN A 60 -8.03 -6.59 -7.38
CA ASN A 60 -6.91 -6.88 -6.48
C ASN A 60 -6.34 -8.28 -6.73
N LEU A 61 -7.20 -9.29 -6.97
CA LEU A 61 -6.74 -10.64 -7.33
C LEU A 61 -5.98 -10.63 -8.65
N VAL A 62 -6.52 -9.96 -9.67
CA VAL A 62 -5.83 -9.78 -10.97
C VAL A 62 -4.48 -9.09 -10.77
N ALA A 63 -4.43 -8.03 -9.97
CA ALA A 63 -3.20 -7.30 -9.66
C ALA A 63 -2.12 -8.21 -9.07
N LEU A 64 -2.47 -9.16 -8.21
CA LEU A 64 -1.51 -10.12 -7.65
C LEU A 64 -0.95 -11.08 -8.71
N PHE A 65 -1.77 -11.57 -9.64
CA PHE A 65 -1.29 -12.38 -10.76
C PHE A 65 -0.34 -11.59 -11.67
N PHE A 66 -0.68 -10.33 -11.95
CA PHE A 66 0.19 -9.45 -12.74
C PHE A 66 1.47 -9.09 -11.99
N LEU A 67 1.42 -8.93 -10.67
CA LEU A 67 2.57 -8.59 -9.84
C LEU A 67 3.64 -9.67 -9.91
N ASP A 68 3.27 -10.96 -9.88
CA ASP A 68 4.24 -12.05 -10.00
C ASP A 68 5.01 -11.99 -11.32
N ARG A 69 4.27 -11.85 -12.43
CA ARG A 69 4.87 -11.66 -13.77
C ARG A 69 5.72 -10.39 -13.84
N TRP A 70 5.30 -9.30 -13.19
CA TRP A 70 6.03 -8.04 -13.25
C TRP A 70 7.33 -8.10 -12.44
N LEU A 71 7.34 -8.80 -11.31
CA LEU A 71 8.52 -9.03 -10.48
C LEU A 71 9.58 -9.89 -11.18
N GLN A 72 9.18 -10.77 -12.10
CA GLN A 72 10.12 -11.53 -12.93
C GLN A 72 10.84 -10.64 -13.96
N GLN A 73 10.22 -9.55 -14.40
CA GLN A 73 10.70 -8.71 -15.50
C GLN A 73 11.30 -7.38 -15.05
N ARG A 74 10.86 -6.85 -13.90
CA ARG A 74 11.21 -5.51 -13.41
C ARG A 74 11.60 -5.57 -11.94
N SER A 75 12.48 -4.64 -11.55
CA SER A 75 12.87 -4.53 -10.15
C SER A 75 11.70 -4.04 -9.28
N ARG A 76 11.66 -4.52 -8.03
CA ARG A 76 10.69 -4.08 -7.01
C ARG A 76 10.61 -2.56 -6.89
N ARG A 77 11.76 -1.87 -6.97
CA ARG A 77 11.84 -0.41 -6.95
C ARG A 77 11.03 0.20 -8.09
N HIS A 78 11.17 -0.31 -9.32
CA HIS A 78 10.44 0.19 -10.47
C HIS A 78 8.92 0.03 -10.28
N ILE A 79 8.48 -1.16 -9.84
CA ILE A 79 7.07 -1.45 -9.58
C ILE A 79 6.50 -0.50 -8.51
N LEU A 80 7.18 -0.37 -7.37
CA LEU A 80 6.76 0.53 -6.30
C LEU A 80 6.77 2.00 -6.74
N LEU A 81 7.74 2.45 -7.53
CA LEU A 81 7.76 3.82 -8.07
C LEU A 81 6.56 4.06 -8.97
N THR A 82 6.31 3.18 -9.93
CA THR A 82 5.17 3.30 -10.84
C THR A 82 3.85 3.28 -10.08
N ALA A 83 3.67 2.34 -9.16
CA ALA A 83 2.46 2.27 -8.33
C ALA A 83 2.30 3.54 -7.47
N THR A 84 3.37 4.04 -6.84
CA THR A 84 3.30 5.25 -6.00
C THR A 84 2.95 6.49 -6.81
N LEU A 85 3.58 6.69 -7.97
CA LEU A 85 3.28 7.83 -8.85
C LEU A 85 1.85 7.78 -9.37
N LEU A 86 1.38 6.60 -9.78
CA LEU A 86 0.01 6.44 -10.28
C LEU A 86 -1.01 6.60 -9.18
N VAL A 87 -0.77 6.12 -7.95
CA VAL A 87 -1.64 6.37 -6.81
C VAL A 87 -1.67 7.87 -6.45
N LEU A 88 -0.51 8.55 -6.41
CA LEU A 88 -0.45 9.99 -6.16
C LEU A 88 -1.23 10.83 -7.18
N LEU A 89 -1.31 10.35 -8.43
CA LEU A 89 -2.11 10.98 -9.48
C LEU A 89 -3.60 10.60 -9.39
N LEU A 90 -3.88 9.31 -9.30
CA LEU A 90 -5.25 8.76 -9.36
C LEU A 90 -6.05 9.09 -8.11
N LEU A 91 -5.43 9.17 -6.93
CA LEU A 91 -6.12 9.45 -5.68
C LEU A 91 -6.82 10.82 -5.67
N PRO A 92 -6.14 11.96 -5.90
CA PRO A 92 -6.81 13.25 -5.92
C PRO A 92 -7.84 13.34 -7.04
N LEU A 93 -7.55 12.77 -8.22
CA LEU A 93 -8.53 12.68 -9.32
C LEU A 93 -9.77 11.89 -8.88
N TRP A 94 -9.56 10.74 -8.23
CA TRP A 94 -10.65 9.89 -7.74
C TRP A 94 -11.43 10.53 -6.61
N LEU A 95 -10.88 11.47 -5.84
CA LEU A 95 -11.61 12.19 -4.78
C LEU A 95 -12.39 13.38 -5.33
N TYR A 96 -11.73 14.26 -6.09
CA TYR A 96 -12.31 15.53 -6.52
C TYR A 96 -13.22 15.42 -7.74
N TRP A 97 -13.15 14.35 -8.53
CA TRP A 97 -14.02 14.20 -9.70
C TRP A 97 -15.46 13.87 -9.27
N PRO A 98 -16.46 14.71 -9.58
CA PRO A 98 -17.84 14.49 -9.16
C PRO A 98 -18.51 13.36 -9.97
N GLY A 99 -19.41 12.63 -9.30
CA GLY A 99 -20.28 11.63 -9.93
C GLY A 99 -19.86 10.18 -9.67
N VAL A 100 -20.76 9.27 -10.03
CA VAL A 100 -20.66 7.83 -9.76
C VAL A 100 -19.67 7.15 -10.70
N TRP A 101 -19.74 7.45 -12.00
CA TRP A 101 -18.91 6.81 -13.03
C TRP A 101 -17.39 6.99 -12.83
N PRO A 102 -16.87 8.18 -12.51
CA PRO A 102 -15.46 8.38 -12.21
C PRO A 102 -14.96 7.50 -11.06
N ARG A 103 -15.81 7.15 -10.09
CA ARG A 103 -15.41 6.27 -8.99
C ARG A 103 -15.07 4.88 -9.49
N PHE A 104 -15.79 4.35 -10.48
CA PHE A 104 -15.46 3.09 -11.12
C PHE A 104 -14.24 3.24 -12.03
N LEU A 105 -14.24 4.25 -12.91
CA LEU A 105 -13.19 4.44 -13.91
C LEU A 105 -11.81 4.71 -13.29
N LEU A 106 -11.75 5.46 -12.19
CA LEU A 106 -10.51 5.78 -11.49
C LEU A 106 -10.24 4.85 -10.30
N GLY A 107 -11.30 4.36 -9.62
CA GLY A 107 -11.18 3.53 -8.44
C GLY A 107 -10.71 2.11 -8.74
N ILE A 108 -11.05 1.57 -9.91
CA ILE A 108 -10.53 0.27 -10.38
C ILE A 108 -9.01 0.32 -10.60
N PRO A 109 -8.45 1.23 -11.43
CA PRO A 109 -7.00 1.39 -11.55
C PRO A 109 -6.33 1.71 -10.22
N LEU A 110 -6.94 2.57 -9.39
CA LEU A 110 -6.41 2.92 -8.08
C LEU A 110 -6.26 1.67 -7.19
N SER A 111 -7.29 0.80 -7.16
CA SER A 111 -7.29 -0.45 -6.40
C SER A 111 -6.21 -1.42 -6.92
N PHE A 112 -6.06 -1.53 -8.25
CA PHE A 112 -5.01 -2.33 -8.88
C PHE A 112 -3.60 -1.94 -8.40
N TYR A 113 -3.27 -0.65 -8.37
CA TYR A 113 -1.95 -0.20 -7.93
C TYR A 113 -1.76 -0.31 -6.42
N LEU A 114 -2.80 -0.04 -5.62
CA LEU A 114 -2.75 -0.20 -4.17
C LEU A 114 -2.50 -1.66 -3.75
N ALA A 115 -3.07 -2.62 -4.47
CA ALA A 115 -2.89 -4.05 -4.19
C ALA A 115 -1.43 -4.51 -4.28
N MET A 116 -0.55 -3.76 -4.96
CA MET A 116 0.85 -4.13 -5.14
C MET A 116 1.74 -3.88 -3.93
N PHE A 117 1.37 -2.93 -3.06
CA PHE A 117 2.26 -2.44 -2.01
C PHE A 117 2.46 -3.48 -0.91
N TRP A 118 1.34 -3.96 -0.32
CA TRP A 118 1.37 -4.91 0.79
C TRP A 118 2.22 -6.18 0.54
N PRO A 119 2.03 -6.95 -0.55
CA PRO A 119 2.80 -8.18 -0.75
C PRO A 119 4.30 -7.92 -0.90
N ILE A 120 4.70 -6.85 -1.60
CA ILE A 120 6.12 -6.48 -1.74
C ILE A 120 6.69 -6.10 -0.38
N MET A 121 6.06 -5.17 0.34
CA MET A 121 6.54 -4.68 1.63
C MET A 121 6.60 -5.79 2.68
N LYS A 122 5.56 -6.63 2.73
CA LYS A 122 5.49 -7.75 3.67
C LYS A 122 6.55 -8.80 3.38
N ALA A 123 6.75 -9.18 2.11
CA ALA A 123 7.81 -10.12 1.75
C ALA A 123 9.20 -9.56 2.11
N GLN A 124 9.43 -8.26 1.87
CA GLN A 124 10.72 -7.64 2.20
C GLN A 124 10.96 -7.49 3.70
N SER A 125 9.93 -7.15 4.48
CA SER A 125 10.08 -7.08 5.94
C SER A 125 10.45 -8.44 6.51
N LEU A 126 9.81 -9.52 6.07
CA LEU A 126 10.13 -10.88 6.52
C LEU A 126 11.54 -11.32 6.10
N ALA A 127 12.00 -10.93 4.91
CA ALA A 127 13.33 -11.27 4.41
C ALA A 127 14.46 -10.42 5.05
N SER A 128 14.13 -9.30 5.68
CA SER A 128 15.13 -8.35 6.22
C SER A 128 15.92 -8.85 7.44
N ALA A 129 15.43 -9.88 8.13
CA ALA A 129 16.06 -10.48 9.29
C ALA A 129 15.94 -12.02 9.24
N PRO A 130 16.87 -12.71 8.55
CA PRO A 130 16.86 -14.17 8.43
C PRO A 130 16.82 -14.86 9.80
N GLY A 131 15.96 -15.87 9.96
CA GLY A 131 15.74 -16.57 11.23
C GLY A 131 14.88 -15.82 12.26
N LEU A 132 14.49 -14.56 11.99
CA LEU A 132 13.72 -13.71 12.90
C LEU A 132 12.38 -13.25 12.31
N ALA A 133 11.88 -13.90 11.26
CA ALA A 133 10.62 -13.53 10.58
C ALA A 133 9.41 -13.45 11.54
N GLY A 134 9.33 -14.36 12.51
CA GLY A 134 8.31 -14.33 13.56
C GLY A 134 8.43 -13.10 14.45
N THR A 135 9.65 -12.68 14.80
CA THR A 135 9.91 -11.47 15.58
C THR A 135 9.59 -10.21 14.78
N VAL A 136 9.95 -10.13 13.50
CA VAL A 136 9.56 -9.01 12.62
C VAL A 136 8.03 -8.89 12.54
N SER A 137 7.33 -10.01 12.40
CA SER A 137 5.86 -10.00 12.41
C SER A 137 5.26 -9.55 13.74
N ALA A 138 5.85 -10.00 14.86
CA ALA A 138 5.43 -9.55 16.19
C ALA A 138 5.64 -8.04 16.39
N VAL A 139 6.79 -7.51 15.98
CA VAL A 139 7.06 -6.06 16.02
C VAL A 139 6.08 -5.30 15.13
N ASN A 140 5.79 -5.79 13.93
CA ASN A 140 4.80 -5.17 13.05
C ASN A 140 3.40 -5.16 13.68
N ALA A 141 3.01 -6.24 14.38
CA ALA A 141 1.71 -6.32 15.05
C ALA A 141 1.55 -5.27 16.16
N LEU A 142 2.65 -4.81 16.77
CA LEU A 142 2.61 -3.71 17.75
C LEU A 142 2.12 -2.40 17.13
N PHE A 143 2.34 -2.16 15.83
CA PHE A 143 1.80 -0.98 15.15
C PHE A 143 0.27 -1.01 15.08
N GLY A 144 -0.34 -2.20 15.04
CA GLY A 144 -1.79 -2.36 15.11
C GLY A 144 -2.41 -1.95 16.45
N LEU A 145 -1.60 -1.77 17.50
CA LEU A 145 -2.05 -1.25 18.80
C LEU A 145 -2.19 0.28 18.79
N LEU A 146 -1.62 0.96 17.79
CA LEU A 146 -1.78 2.40 17.64
C LEU A 146 -3.24 2.70 17.28
N PRO A 147 -3.92 3.64 17.95
CA PRO A 147 -5.33 3.95 17.70
C PRO A 147 -5.51 4.80 16.42
N LEU A 148 -4.78 4.50 15.35
CA LEU A 148 -4.73 5.31 14.12
C LEU A 148 -6.11 5.50 13.48
N ARG A 149 -6.97 4.47 13.52
CA ARG A 149 -8.35 4.56 13.01
C ARG A 149 -9.22 5.52 13.82
N LEU A 150 -9.06 5.53 15.15
CA LEU A 150 -9.76 6.47 16.01
C LEU A 150 -9.28 7.90 15.74
N LEU A 151 -7.95 8.09 15.66
CA LEU A 151 -7.36 9.39 15.33
C LEU A 151 -7.84 9.90 13.97
N TYR A 152 -7.93 9.01 12.97
CA TYR A 152 -8.48 9.34 11.66
C TYR A 152 -9.97 9.72 11.73
N GLY A 153 -10.78 8.98 12.50
CA GLY A 153 -12.19 9.30 12.70
C GLY A 153 -12.39 10.68 13.33
N VAL A 154 -11.60 11.01 14.38
CA VAL A 154 -11.62 12.34 15.01
C VAL A 154 -11.20 13.43 14.03
N LEU A 155 -10.16 13.18 13.21
CA LEU A 155 -9.74 14.12 12.18
C LEU A 155 -10.84 14.33 11.12
N ALA A 156 -11.46 13.26 10.65
CA ALA A 156 -12.54 13.29 9.66
C ALA A 156 -13.78 14.04 10.17
N ASP A 157 -14.10 13.92 11.47
CA ASP A 157 -15.19 14.67 12.10
C ASP A 157 -14.91 16.19 12.10
N GLN A 158 -13.64 16.59 12.30
CA GLN A 158 -13.25 18.01 12.37
C GLN A 158 -13.17 18.71 11.01
N VAL A 159 -12.67 18.03 9.98
CA VAL A 159 -12.37 18.66 8.67
C VAL A 159 -13.14 18.05 7.49
N GLY A 160 -13.97 17.05 7.74
CA GLY A 160 -14.67 16.25 6.72
C GLY A 160 -13.84 15.09 6.20
N LEU A 161 -14.52 14.05 5.71
CA LEU A 161 -13.91 12.80 5.22
C LEU A 161 -12.96 13.01 4.05
N THR A 162 -13.35 13.84 3.06
CA THR A 162 -12.52 14.12 1.87
C THR A 162 -11.21 14.80 2.25
N SER A 163 -11.27 15.85 3.07
CA SER A 163 -10.10 16.60 3.53
C SER A 163 -9.19 15.73 4.39
N ALA A 164 -9.75 14.96 5.33
CA ALA A 164 -8.97 14.04 6.16
C ALA A 164 -8.27 12.96 5.31
N THR A 165 -8.94 12.43 4.29
CA THR A 165 -8.35 11.46 3.36
C THR A 165 -7.11 12.06 2.68
N ILE A 166 -7.22 13.28 2.13
CA ILE A 166 -6.11 13.97 1.47
C ILE A 166 -4.96 14.25 2.44
N LEU A 167 -5.28 14.79 3.63
CA LEU A 167 -4.29 15.14 4.65
C LEU A 167 -3.52 13.94 5.18
N VAL A 168 -4.11 12.74 5.17
CA VAL A 168 -3.45 11.52 5.62
C VAL A 168 -2.74 10.81 4.48
N GLN A 169 -3.43 10.55 3.36
CA GLN A 169 -2.88 9.74 2.28
C GLN A 169 -1.82 10.45 1.45
N LEU A 170 -1.96 11.75 1.12
CA LEU A 170 -0.95 12.42 0.30
C LEU A 170 0.41 12.46 1.02
N PRO A 171 0.53 12.92 2.28
CA PRO A 171 1.81 12.88 2.98
C PRO A 171 2.34 11.46 3.13
N ALA A 172 1.48 10.47 3.41
CA ALA A 172 1.91 9.08 3.54
C ALA A 172 2.48 8.53 2.22
N PHE A 173 1.82 8.76 1.07
CA PHE A 173 2.34 8.35 -0.23
C PHE A 173 3.59 9.14 -0.67
N LEU A 174 3.71 10.41 -0.28
CA LEU A 174 4.94 11.18 -0.50
C LEU A 174 6.11 10.61 0.33
N LEU A 175 5.87 10.21 1.58
CA LEU A 175 6.87 9.54 2.41
C LEU A 175 7.24 8.17 1.82
N ILE A 176 6.26 7.39 1.36
CA ILE A 176 6.50 6.14 0.62
C ILE A 176 7.36 6.42 -0.61
N LEU A 177 7.05 7.44 -1.42
CA LEU A 177 7.84 7.81 -2.58
C LEU A 177 9.29 8.10 -2.20
N LEU A 178 9.53 8.89 -1.15
CA LEU A 178 10.86 9.19 -0.65
C LEU A 178 11.62 7.92 -0.21
N LEU A 179 10.94 6.99 0.47
CA LEU A 179 11.54 5.71 0.85
C LEU A 179 11.85 4.84 -0.37
N VAL A 180 10.95 4.79 -1.36
CA VAL A 180 11.16 4.02 -2.60
C VAL A 180 12.33 4.59 -3.40
N LEU A 181 12.49 5.92 -3.42
CA LEU A 181 13.63 6.57 -4.08
C LEU A 181 14.97 6.21 -3.43
N ARG A 182 14.98 5.90 -2.12
CA ARG A 182 16.16 5.43 -1.38
C ARG A 182 16.47 3.95 -1.60
N LEU A 183 15.59 3.18 -2.24
CA LEU A 183 15.89 1.80 -2.59
C LEU A 183 17.03 1.76 -3.62
N PRO A 184 18.02 0.87 -3.46
CA PRO A 184 19.01 0.65 -4.50
C PRO A 184 18.31 0.28 -5.80
N ALA A 185 18.80 0.82 -6.93
CA ALA A 185 18.38 0.34 -8.24
C ALA A 185 18.86 -1.12 -8.34
N GLY A 186 18.00 -2.07 -7.99
CA GLY A 186 18.37 -3.48 -7.93
C GLY A 186 19.00 -3.91 -9.25
N ALA A 187 20.07 -4.71 -9.16
CA ALA A 187 20.64 -5.40 -10.32
C ALA A 187 19.51 -6.18 -11.02
N GLN A 188 19.45 -6.06 -12.35
CA GLN A 188 18.49 -6.83 -13.14
C GLN A 188 18.71 -8.33 -12.87
N PRO A 189 17.64 -9.16 -12.86
CA PRO A 189 17.82 -10.60 -12.82
C PRO A 189 18.72 -10.99 -14.00
N THR A 190 19.93 -11.46 -13.69
CA THR A 190 20.91 -12.00 -14.66
C THR A 190 20.41 -13.33 -15.20
N GLY A 191 19.26 -13.32 -15.86
CA GLY A 191 18.70 -14.46 -16.57
C GLY A 191 19.22 -14.48 -18.01
N SER A 192 20.51 -14.73 -18.22
CA SER A 192 21.05 -15.10 -19.55
C SER A 192 22.56 -15.46 -19.54
N GLN A 193 23.07 -16.28 -18.62
CA GLN A 193 24.48 -16.73 -18.70
C GLN A 193 24.76 -18.24 -18.52
N HIS A 194 23.76 -19.11 -18.44
CA HIS A 194 23.99 -20.57 -18.35
C HIS A 194 23.20 -21.41 -19.36
N GLU A 195 23.23 -21.03 -20.63
CA GLU A 195 22.70 -21.89 -21.71
C GLU A 195 23.57 -21.79 -22.97
N ASN A 196 24.88 -22.03 -22.83
CA ASN A 196 25.79 -22.36 -23.95
C ASN A 196 27.09 -22.98 -23.42
N SER A 197 26.98 -24.20 -22.89
CA SER A 197 28.12 -25.10 -22.79
C SER A 197 27.61 -26.54 -22.84
N LYS A 198 27.15 -26.95 -24.02
CA LYS A 198 27.20 -28.32 -24.53
C LYS A 198 27.38 -28.26 -26.03
#